data_AF-A0A662IX32-F1
#
_entry.id   AF-A0A662IX32-F1
#
_cell.length_a   1.000
_cell.length_b   1.000
_cell.length_c   1.000
_cell.angle_alpha   90.00
_cell.angle_beta   90.00
_cell.angle_gamma   90.00
#
_symmetry.space_group_name_H-M   'P 1'
#
loop_
_entity.id
_entity.type
_entity.pdbx_description
1 polymer ?
#
loop_
_entity_poly.entity_id
_entity_poly.type
_entity_poly.pdbx_seq_one_letter_code
_entity_poly.pdbx_strand_id
1 'polypeptide(L)'
;MIIGMSFAVGLAPLLFRPRVLVRSLNAILRGLYGEERERITERILPPTAFAILWVLVGVLFTAIYCALDPDFPIWAGLLWEFPFMFLLMLITVRMRGEVGITWMFPYAQQAYLLLIGYRGITGWFLPLNMHPGVSWTSNFKVCQLTRTSYKSLMIAYFIAFPLSLLLGLLYTSAYWAMAPMPSAMYPATHIQWPVSAMYQALWITRPEKFFNVSMILYSFLSMMGVGLALNFLRLGICLTGILAGVSTPIATVFTIFMGNLVGRAVALRLGREYFDRYEQTIAAGLMLGEGIAIMIGTAGAIILKSIQLRPY
;
A
#
# COMPACT_ATOMS: atom_id res chain seq x y z
N MET A 1 -9.69 -12.46 11.83
CA MET A 1 -10.15 -13.15 10.60
C MET A 1 -9.42 -12.69 9.33
N ILE A 2 -9.46 -11.40 8.95
CA ILE A 2 -8.85 -10.92 7.69
C ILE A 2 -7.36 -11.31 7.61
N ILE A 3 -6.59 -11.06 8.66
CA ILE A 3 -5.17 -11.44 8.81
C ILE A 3 -4.89 -12.90 8.37
N GLY A 4 -5.70 -13.88 8.79
CA GLY A 4 -5.51 -15.28 8.40
C GLY A 4 -5.87 -15.57 6.94
N MET A 5 -6.96 -14.97 6.43
CA MET A 5 -7.34 -15.09 5.02
C MET A 5 -6.25 -14.52 4.10
N SER A 6 -5.62 -13.44 4.53
CA SER A 6 -4.54 -12.77 3.85
C SER A 6 -3.27 -13.60 3.76
N PHE A 7 -2.88 -14.26 4.85
CA PHE A 7 -1.80 -15.24 4.82
C PHE A 7 -2.14 -16.38 3.87
N ALA A 8 -3.40 -16.86 3.84
CA ALA A 8 -3.81 -17.92 2.92
C ALA A 8 -3.70 -17.47 1.47
N VAL A 9 -4.15 -16.26 1.12
CA VAL A 9 -4.05 -15.73 -0.25
C VAL A 9 -2.60 -15.45 -0.64
N GLY A 10 -1.76 -14.99 0.29
CA GLY A 10 -0.34 -14.77 0.02
C GLY A 10 0.45 -16.06 -0.16
N LEU A 11 0.15 -17.08 0.66
CA LEU A 11 0.83 -18.38 0.63
C LEU A 11 0.23 -19.35 -0.39
N ALA A 12 -1.01 -19.17 -0.81
CA ALA A 12 -1.67 -20.03 -1.80
C ALA A 12 -0.89 -20.09 -3.13
N PRO A 13 -0.45 -18.98 -3.75
CA PRO A 13 0.38 -19.01 -4.94
C PRO A 13 1.74 -19.68 -4.72
N LEU A 14 2.32 -19.51 -3.52
CA LEU A 14 3.57 -20.16 -3.12
C LEU A 14 3.41 -21.69 -3.07
N LEU A 15 2.33 -22.17 -2.45
CA LEU A 15 2.04 -23.59 -2.25
C LEU A 15 1.54 -24.27 -3.53
N PHE A 16 0.68 -23.61 -4.31
CA PHE A 16 0.14 -24.17 -5.55
C PHE A 16 1.10 -24.11 -6.73
N ARG A 17 2.08 -23.20 -6.71
CA ARG A 17 3.06 -23.06 -7.79
C ARG A 17 4.46 -22.76 -7.25
N PRO A 18 5.10 -23.69 -6.52
CA PRO A 18 6.43 -23.48 -5.93
C PRO A 18 7.51 -23.17 -6.98
N ARG A 19 7.34 -23.69 -8.21
CA ARG A 19 8.22 -23.37 -9.35
C ARG A 19 8.25 -21.89 -9.71
N VAL A 20 7.23 -21.11 -9.37
CA VAL A 20 7.21 -19.66 -9.59
C VAL A 20 8.22 -18.98 -8.68
N LEU A 21 8.28 -19.35 -7.40
CA LEU A 21 9.23 -18.78 -6.44
C LEU A 21 10.68 -19.02 -6.89
N VAL A 22 10.96 -20.26 -7.29
CA VAL A 22 12.26 -20.63 -7.86
C VAL A 22 12.54 -19.85 -9.14
N ARG A 23 11.56 -19.65 -10.03
CA ARG A 23 11.74 -18.83 -11.23
C ARG A 23 11.98 -17.35 -10.91
N SER A 24 11.28 -16.77 -9.94
CA SER A 24 11.46 -15.38 -9.54
C SER A 24 12.82 -15.16 -8.89
N LEU A 25 13.24 -16.06 -7.99
CA LEU A 25 14.59 -16.05 -7.39
C LEU A 25 15.65 -16.24 -8.46
N ASN A 26 15.49 -17.22 -9.36
CA ASN A 26 16.42 -17.43 -10.47
C ASN A 26 16.45 -16.24 -11.43
N ALA A 27 15.34 -15.55 -11.67
CA ALA A 27 15.30 -14.35 -12.51
C ALA A 27 16.03 -13.18 -11.86
N ILE A 28 15.93 -13.02 -10.53
CA ILE A 28 16.70 -12.02 -9.78
C ILE A 28 18.19 -12.36 -9.84
N LEU A 29 18.54 -13.62 -9.56
CA LEU A 29 19.93 -14.09 -9.61
C LEU A 29 20.52 -13.91 -11.01
N ARG A 30 19.85 -14.37 -12.07
CA ARG A 30 20.26 -14.14 -13.46
C ARG A 30 20.39 -12.67 -13.81
N GLY A 31 19.48 -11.84 -13.31
CA GLY A 31 19.56 -10.39 -13.42
C GLY A 31 20.78 -9.79 -12.73
N LEU A 32 21.19 -10.32 -11.56
CA LEU A 32 22.40 -9.93 -10.82
C LEU A 32 23.68 -10.41 -11.53
N TYR A 33 23.65 -11.58 -12.17
CA TYR A 33 24.75 -12.17 -12.92
C TYR A 33 24.84 -11.73 -14.39
N GLY A 34 23.99 -10.80 -14.83
CA GLY A 34 24.14 -10.13 -16.13
C GLY A 34 23.53 -10.85 -17.35
N GLU A 35 22.61 -11.81 -17.17
CA GLU A 35 21.81 -12.30 -18.32
C GLU A 35 20.86 -11.18 -18.79
N GLU A 36 21.28 -10.44 -19.81
CA GLU A 36 20.50 -9.37 -20.41
C GLU A 36 19.32 -9.92 -21.19
N ARG A 37 18.10 -9.73 -20.65
CA ARG A 37 16.92 -9.63 -21.51
C ARG A 37 16.90 -8.24 -22.11
N GLU A 38 16.79 -8.18 -23.43
CA GLU A 38 16.56 -6.96 -24.20
C GLU A 38 15.45 -6.13 -23.53
N ARG A 39 15.84 -4.99 -22.97
CA ARG A 39 14.94 -4.09 -22.25
C ARG A 39 14.68 -2.87 -23.13
N ILE A 40 13.39 -2.52 -23.26
CA ILE A 40 12.91 -1.42 -24.10
C ILE A 40 13.34 -0.04 -23.55
N THR A 41 13.80 0.04 -22.29
CA THR A 41 14.09 1.31 -21.60
C THR A 41 15.44 1.27 -20.89
N GLU A 42 16.12 2.42 -20.90
CA GLU A 42 17.41 2.65 -20.24
C GLU A 42 17.41 2.26 -18.77
N ARG A 43 18.55 1.75 -18.32
CA ARG A 43 18.78 1.30 -16.94
C ARG A 43 19.35 2.45 -16.12
N ILE A 44 18.69 2.81 -15.01
CA ILE A 44 19.19 3.88 -14.11
C ILE A 44 20.44 3.42 -13.35
N LEU A 45 20.43 2.19 -12.83
CA LEU A 45 21.53 1.61 -12.04
C LEU A 45 21.68 0.11 -12.34
N PRO A 46 22.90 -0.45 -12.22
CA PRO A 46 23.13 -1.88 -12.30
C PRO A 46 22.36 -2.62 -11.18
N PRO A 47 22.01 -3.89 -11.37
CA PRO A 47 21.17 -4.64 -10.43
C PRO A 47 21.90 -4.85 -9.10
N THR A 48 23.23 -4.95 -9.14
CA THR A 48 24.12 -5.01 -7.97
C THR A 48 24.03 -3.74 -7.14
N ALA A 49 24.00 -2.56 -7.75
CA ALA A 49 23.83 -1.29 -7.03
C ALA A 49 22.47 -1.20 -6.34
N PHE A 50 21.39 -1.70 -6.97
CA PHE A 50 20.08 -1.79 -6.31
C PHE A 50 20.08 -2.77 -5.13
N ALA A 51 20.76 -3.91 -5.25
CA ALA A 51 20.88 -4.86 -4.16
C ALA A 51 21.68 -4.28 -2.98
N ILE A 52 22.79 -3.58 -3.26
CA ILE A 52 23.57 -2.87 -2.25
C ILE A 52 22.73 -1.79 -1.57
N LEU A 53 22.01 -0.97 -2.35
CA LEU A 53 21.12 0.06 -1.81
C LEU A 53 20.05 -0.55 -0.90
N TRP A 54 19.44 -1.66 -1.32
CA TRP A 54 18.44 -2.36 -0.50
C TRP A 54 19.02 -2.85 0.84
N VAL A 55 20.22 -3.44 0.82
CA VAL A 55 20.92 -3.86 2.05
C VAL A 55 21.26 -2.67 2.93
N LEU A 56 21.85 -1.60 2.37
CA LEU A 56 22.22 -0.41 3.13
C LEU A 56 20.99 0.25 3.78
N VAL A 57 19.91 0.39 3.03
CA VAL A 57 18.66 0.99 3.52
C VAL A 57 18.02 0.11 4.61
N GLY A 58 17.95 -1.21 4.42
CA GLY A 58 17.41 -2.12 5.43
C GLY A 58 18.21 -2.14 6.73
N VAL A 59 19.54 -2.08 6.63
CA VAL A 59 20.44 -1.97 7.81
C VAL A 59 20.27 -0.60 8.48
N LEU A 60 20.17 0.48 7.72
CA LEU A 60 19.95 1.82 8.24
C LEU A 60 18.62 1.92 9.01
N PHE A 61 17.52 1.40 8.45
CA PHE A 61 16.23 1.36 9.15
C PHE A 61 16.30 0.51 10.41
N THR A 62 16.96 -0.63 10.37
CA THR A 62 17.19 -1.46 11.57
C THR A 62 17.98 -0.70 12.64
N ALA A 63 19.00 0.06 12.25
CA ALA A 63 19.77 0.89 13.17
C ALA A 63 18.91 2.02 13.78
N ILE A 64 18.04 2.65 12.98
CA ILE A 64 17.05 3.62 13.48
C ILE A 64 16.13 2.97 14.51
N TYR A 65 15.63 1.75 14.28
CA TYR A 65 14.79 1.06 15.25
C TYR A 65 15.50 0.83 16.58
N CYS A 66 16.75 0.38 16.54
CA CYS A 66 17.55 0.15 17.75
C CYS A 66 17.93 1.45 18.47
N ALA A 67 18.03 2.57 17.74
CA ALA A 67 18.28 3.88 18.31
C ALA A 67 17.03 4.48 18.98
N LEU A 68 15.84 4.23 18.42
CA LEU A 68 14.56 4.67 18.98
C LEU A 68 14.14 3.81 20.18
N ASP A 69 14.45 2.52 20.15
CA ASP A 69 14.12 1.57 21.20
C ASP A 69 15.30 0.60 21.43
N PRO A 70 16.11 0.82 22.48
CA PRO A 70 17.23 -0.04 22.80
C PRO A 70 16.83 -1.49 23.14
N ASP A 71 15.58 -1.70 23.58
CA ASP A 71 15.05 -3.03 23.90
C ASP A 71 14.56 -3.79 22.66
N PHE A 72 14.51 -3.13 21.49
CA PHE A 72 14.07 -3.77 20.26
C PHE A 72 15.16 -4.70 19.70
N PRO A 73 14.86 -5.99 19.51
CA PRO A 73 15.89 -6.93 19.06
C PRO A 73 16.36 -6.65 17.63
N ILE A 74 17.68 -6.55 17.42
CA ILE A 74 18.27 -6.30 16.09
C ILE A 74 17.83 -7.37 15.07
N TRP A 75 17.78 -8.64 15.49
CA TRP A 75 17.34 -9.74 14.63
C TRP A 75 15.89 -9.55 14.16
N ALA A 76 15.03 -8.94 14.98
CA ALA A 76 13.65 -8.65 14.62
C ALA A 76 13.57 -7.51 13.60
N GLY A 77 14.43 -6.49 13.69
CA GLY A 77 14.52 -5.46 12.65
C GLY A 77 14.96 -6.04 11.31
N LEU A 78 16.01 -6.86 11.31
CA LEU A 78 16.51 -7.51 10.10
C LEU A 78 15.46 -8.44 9.47
N LEU A 79 14.74 -9.23 10.28
CA LEU A 79 13.71 -10.13 9.76
C LEU A 79 12.53 -9.36 9.14
N TRP A 80 12.17 -8.21 9.71
CA TRP A 80 11.15 -7.33 9.15
C TRP A 80 11.58 -6.74 7.80
N GLU A 81 12.75 -6.11 7.74
CA GLU A 81 13.22 -5.39 6.54
C GLU A 81 13.60 -6.30 5.37
N PHE A 82 14.15 -7.49 5.67
CA PHE A 82 14.67 -8.38 4.63
C PHE A 82 13.67 -9.47 4.21
N PRO A 83 13.55 -10.62 4.89
CA PRO A 83 12.73 -11.72 4.40
C PRO A 83 11.25 -11.39 4.38
N PHE A 84 10.73 -10.67 5.39
CA PHE A 84 9.30 -10.36 5.45
C PHE A 84 8.87 -9.39 4.33
N MET A 85 9.54 -8.24 4.19
CA MET A 85 9.23 -7.31 3.10
C MET A 85 9.48 -7.90 1.71
N PHE A 86 10.52 -8.71 1.53
CA PHE A 86 10.79 -9.37 0.26
C PHE A 86 9.67 -10.33 -0.16
N LEU A 87 9.22 -11.19 0.77
CA LEU A 87 8.09 -12.10 0.51
C LEU A 87 6.81 -11.31 0.21
N LEU A 88 6.57 -10.25 0.99
CA LEU A 88 5.39 -9.42 0.82
C LEU A 88 5.40 -8.67 -0.51
N MET A 89 6.56 -8.20 -0.98
CA MET A 89 6.77 -7.64 -2.32
C MET A 89 6.39 -8.66 -3.41
N LEU A 90 6.91 -9.89 -3.34
CA LEU A 90 6.61 -10.91 -4.35
C LEU A 90 5.11 -11.21 -4.46
N ILE A 91 4.44 -11.30 -3.30
CA ILE A 91 3.00 -11.56 -3.23
C ILE A 91 2.23 -10.36 -3.80
N THR A 92 2.49 -9.15 -3.30
CA THR A 92 1.70 -7.95 -3.62
C THR A 92 1.91 -7.43 -5.04
N VAL A 93 3.14 -7.50 -5.57
CA VAL A 93 3.42 -7.17 -6.98
C VAL A 93 2.68 -8.13 -7.92
N ARG A 94 2.66 -9.42 -7.59
CA ARG A 94 1.92 -10.43 -8.35
C ARG A 94 0.42 -10.19 -8.28
N MET A 95 -0.13 -9.93 -7.10
CA MET A 95 -1.56 -9.64 -6.94
C MET A 95 -1.98 -8.47 -7.83
N ARG A 96 -1.17 -7.41 -7.88
CA ARG A 96 -1.44 -6.28 -8.78
C ARG A 96 -1.32 -6.67 -10.25
N GLY A 97 -0.36 -7.51 -10.62
CA GLY A 97 -0.19 -7.97 -12.00
C GLY A 97 -1.29 -8.93 -12.48
N GLU A 98 -1.89 -9.73 -11.59
CA GLU A 98 -2.92 -10.73 -11.94
C GLU A 98 -4.34 -10.17 -11.85
N VAL A 99 -4.62 -9.30 -10.88
CA VAL A 99 -6.00 -8.85 -10.58
C VAL A 99 -6.16 -7.33 -10.68
N GLY A 100 -5.06 -6.58 -10.85
CA GLY A 100 -5.10 -5.11 -10.93
C GLY A 100 -5.32 -4.41 -9.59
N ILE A 101 -5.59 -5.16 -8.52
CA ILE A 101 -5.82 -4.64 -7.18
C ILE A 101 -4.59 -4.88 -6.31
N THR A 102 -4.13 -3.84 -5.62
CA THR A 102 -3.16 -3.98 -4.53
C THR A 102 -3.89 -4.18 -3.22
N TRP A 103 -3.55 -5.27 -2.56
CA TRP A 103 -4.01 -5.51 -1.20
C TRP A 103 -2.83 -5.39 -0.23
N MET A 104 -3.04 -4.64 0.86
CA MET A 104 -2.04 -4.36 1.88
C MET A 104 -2.41 -5.11 3.17
N PHE A 105 -1.43 -5.78 3.78
CA PHE A 105 -1.64 -6.55 5.00
C PHE A 105 -2.06 -5.66 6.19
N PRO A 106 -3.31 -5.78 6.68
CA PRO A 106 -3.79 -4.96 7.78
C PRO A 106 -3.11 -5.40 9.05
N TYR A 107 -2.72 -4.43 9.85
CA TYR A 107 -2.09 -4.62 11.15
C TYR A 107 -0.82 -5.50 11.12
N ALA A 108 -0.06 -5.48 10.03
CA ALA A 108 1.16 -6.28 9.87
C ALA A 108 2.19 -6.01 10.98
N GLN A 109 2.39 -4.72 11.31
CA GLN A 109 3.29 -4.29 12.38
C GLN A 109 2.85 -4.86 13.74
N GLN A 110 1.58 -4.73 14.08
CA GLN A 110 1.02 -5.20 15.34
C GLN A 110 1.14 -6.72 15.45
N ALA A 111 0.79 -7.44 14.37
CA ALA A 111 0.95 -8.89 14.32
C ALA A 111 2.42 -9.30 14.49
N TYR A 112 3.35 -8.57 13.88
CA TYR A 112 4.78 -8.84 13.96
C TYR A 112 5.33 -8.66 15.37
N LEU A 113 5.03 -7.53 16.03
CA LEU A 113 5.44 -7.25 17.40
C LEU A 113 4.94 -8.33 18.39
N LEU A 114 3.73 -8.83 18.17
CA LEU A 114 3.18 -9.92 18.97
C LEU A 114 3.85 -11.27 18.68
N LEU A 115 4.16 -11.56 17.42
CA LEU A 115 4.85 -12.80 17.02
C LEU A 115 6.25 -12.91 17.61
N ILE A 116 6.98 -11.80 17.69
CA ILE A 116 8.32 -11.76 18.32
C ILE A 116 8.25 -11.73 19.85
N GLY A 117 7.05 -11.67 20.44
CA GLY A 117 6.84 -11.64 21.88
C GLY A 117 7.33 -10.33 22.55
N TYR A 118 7.29 -9.21 21.82
CA TYR A 118 7.75 -7.92 22.34
C TYR A 118 6.85 -7.44 23.50
N ARG A 119 7.46 -7.15 24.64
CA ARG A 119 6.75 -6.78 25.89
C ARG A 119 6.80 -5.28 26.21
N GLY A 120 7.63 -4.52 25.50
CA GLY A 120 7.76 -3.09 25.72
C GLY A 120 6.59 -2.29 25.13
N ILE A 121 6.57 -1.00 25.43
CA ILE A 121 5.60 -0.05 24.87
C ILE A 121 6.21 0.70 23.67
N THR A 122 7.50 1.01 23.73
CA THR A 122 8.20 1.84 22.74
C THR A 122 8.17 1.24 21.33
N GLY A 123 8.29 -0.09 21.22
CA GLY A 123 8.25 -0.81 19.95
C GLY A 123 6.96 -0.61 19.14
N TRP A 124 5.84 -0.29 19.81
CA TRP A 124 4.57 0.02 19.14
C TRP A 124 4.56 1.38 18.43
N PHE A 125 5.51 2.25 18.75
CA PHE A 125 5.72 3.55 18.11
C PHE A 125 6.84 3.55 17.08
N LEU A 126 7.53 2.40 16.90
CA LEU A 126 8.55 2.28 15.87
C LEU A 126 7.93 2.42 14.47
N PRO A 127 8.62 3.09 13.53
CA PRO A 127 8.12 3.30 12.18
C PRO A 127 8.32 2.04 11.32
N LEU A 128 7.77 0.90 11.75
CA LEU A 128 7.75 -0.39 11.04
C LEU A 128 6.75 -0.32 9.87
N ASN A 129 7.04 0.56 8.92
CA ASN A 129 6.15 0.85 7.81
C ASN A 129 6.21 -0.27 6.77
N MET A 130 5.06 -0.68 6.27
CA MET A 130 4.97 -1.72 5.25
C MET A 130 4.90 -1.12 3.86
N HIS A 131 6.06 -1.05 3.19
CA HIS A 131 6.20 -0.50 1.85
C HIS A 131 6.84 -1.52 0.89
N PRO A 132 6.07 -2.51 0.38
CA PRO A 132 6.59 -3.55 -0.52
C PRO A 132 7.02 -3.06 -1.93
N GLY A 133 7.09 -1.75 -2.17
CA GLY A 133 7.56 -1.19 -3.45
C GLY A 133 6.62 -1.42 -4.66
N VAL A 134 5.39 -1.89 -4.45
CA VAL A 134 4.46 -2.23 -5.54
C VAL A 134 4.16 -1.03 -6.44
N SER A 135 3.95 0.14 -5.86
CA SER A 135 3.71 1.37 -6.62
C SER A 135 4.89 1.71 -7.54
N TRP A 136 6.13 1.55 -7.07
CA TRP A 136 7.33 1.76 -7.88
C TRP A 136 7.41 0.79 -9.05
N THR A 137 7.20 -0.51 -8.80
CA THR A 137 7.21 -1.51 -9.88
C THR A 137 6.14 -1.25 -10.94
N SER A 138 4.97 -0.76 -10.51
CA SER A 138 3.86 -0.40 -11.41
C SER A 138 4.21 0.82 -12.25
N ASN A 139 4.74 1.87 -11.63
CA ASN A 139 5.14 3.09 -12.32
C ASN A 139 6.28 2.84 -13.32
N PHE A 140 7.26 2.00 -12.96
CA PHE A 140 8.30 1.58 -13.91
C PHE A 140 7.70 0.77 -15.07
N LYS A 141 6.69 -0.07 -14.83
CA LYS A 141 6.01 -0.76 -15.94
C LYS A 141 5.29 0.23 -16.85
N VAL A 142 4.63 1.25 -16.29
CA VAL A 142 4.00 2.33 -17.06
C VAL A 142 5.03 3.06 -17.91
N CYS A 143 6.16 3.49 -17.34
CA CYS A 143 7.24 4.13 -18.09
C CYS A 143 7.75 3.26 -19.26
N GLN A 144 7.86 1.94 -19.05
CA GLN A 144 8.25 1.03 -20.12
C GLN A 144 7.20 0.99 -21.25
N LEU A 145 5.91 1.00 -20.92
CA LEU A 145 4.82 1.00 -21.90
C LEU A 145 4.69 2.32 -22.65
N THR A 146 4.96 3.44 -21.98
CA THR A 146 4.92 4.79 -22.56
C THR A 146 6.25 5.23 -23.17
N ARG A 147 7.26 4.36 -23.18
CA ARG A 147 8.64 4.65 -23.63
C ARG A 147 9.24 5.89 -22.94
N THR A 148 8.86 6.13 -21.69
CA THR A 148 9.37 7.24 -20.88
C THR A 148 10.61 6.78 -20.11
N SER A 149 11.62 7.63 -20.01
CA SER A 149 12.82 7.33 -19.22
C SER A 149 12.50 7.27 -17.72
N TYR A 150 12.95 6.21 -17.04
CA TYR A 150 12.80 6.07 -15.59
C TYR A 150 13.48 7.21 -14.83
N LYS A 151 14.57 7.78 -15.37
CA LYS A 151 15.28 8.91 -14.77
C LYS A 151 14.37 10.13 -14.66
N SER A 152 13.58 10.40 -15.70
CA SER A 152 12.61 11.50 -15.70
C SER A 152 11.56 11.32 -14.61
N LEU A 153 11.03 10.10 -14.44
CA LEU A 153 10.09 9.78 -13.36
C LEU A 153 10.72 10.02 -11.98
N MET A 154 11.96 9.54 -11.75
CA MET A 154 12.63 9.73 -10.47
C MET A 154 12.92 11.21 -10.17
N ILE A 155 13.42 11.97 -11.15
CA ILE A 155 13.66 13.41 -11.00
C ILE A 155 12.34 14.12 -10.65
N ALA A 156 11.26 13.82 -11.37
CA ALA A 156 9.94 14.38 -11.08
C ALA A 156 9.50 14.07 -9.63
N TYR A 157 9.70 12.84 -9.17
CA TYR A 157 9.36 12.45 -7.80
C TYR A 157 10.22 13.20 -6.75
N PHE A 158 11.52 13.30 -6.98
CA PHE A 158 12.45 13.98 -6.06
C PHE A 158 12.26 15.51 -6.04
N ILE A 159 11.72 16.12 -7.09
CA ILE A 159 11.34 17.54 -7.09
C ILE A 159 9.96 17.72 -6.43
N ALA A 160 9.00 16.85 -6.75
CA ALA A 160 7.65 16.93 -6.22
C ALA A 160 7.59 16.66 -4.71
N PHE A 161 8.41 15.75 -4.19
CA PHE A 161 8.43 15.40 -2.77
C PHE A 161 8.71 16.60 -1.84
N PRO A 162 9.84 17.34 -1.95
CA PRO A 162 10.10 18.49 -1.09
C PRO A 162 9.09 19.62 -1.30
N LEU A 163 8.63 19.83 -2.54
CA LEU A 163 7.59 20.81 -2.82
C LEU A 163 6.27 20.47 -2.11
N SER A 164 5.86 19.19 -2.15
CA SER A 164 4.67 18.70 -1.47
C SER A 164 4.79 18.82 0.05
N LEU A 165 5.99 18.61 0.60
CA LEU A 165 6.26 18.78 2.03
C LEU A 165 6.16 20.26 2.44
N LEU A 166 6.77 21.16 1.67
CA LEU A 166 6.71 22.60 1.90
C LEU A 166 5.27 23.12 1.84
N LEU A 167 4.53 22.76 0.80
CA LEU A 167 3.12 23.14 0.65
C LEU A 167 2.27 22.52 1.77
N GLY A 168 2.50 21.25 2.12
CA GLY A 168 1.81 20.58 3.22
C GLY A 168 2.02 21.29 4.57
N LEU A 169 3.25 21.73 4.86
CA LEU A 169 3.57 22.51 6.05
C LEU A 169 2.90 23.89 6.01
N LEU A 170 2.90 24.56 4.86
CA LEU A 170 2.25 25.87 4.68
C LEU A 170 0.73 25.78 4.87
N TYR A 171 0.08 24.76 4.32
CA TYR A 171 -1.34 24.54 4.53
C TYR A 171 -1.64 24.21 5.99
N THR A 172 -0.85 23.33 6.61
CA THR A 172 -1.02 22.96 8.02
C THR A 172 -0.88 24.18 8.94
N SER A 173 0.12 25.04 8.70
CA SER A 173 0.31 26.27 9.47
C SER A 173 -0.82 27.27 9.27
N ALA A 174 -1.31 27.44 8.04
CA ALA A 174 -2.48 28.27 7.75
C ALA A 174 -3.73 27.76 8.47
N TYR A 175 -3.94 26.44 8.53
CA TYR A 175 -5.04 25.86 9.30
C TYR A 175 -4.88 26.10 10.81
N TRP A 176 -3.70 25.88 11.38
CA TRP A 176 -3.44 26.14 12.80
C TRP A 176 -3.60 27.62 13.17
N ALA A 177 -3.32 28.55 12.25
CA ALA A 177 -3.52 29.97 12.48
C ALA A 177 -5.01 30.37 12.55
N MET A 178 -5.91 29.64 11.88
CA MET A 178 -7.34 29.94 11.91
C MET A 178 -8.03 29.46 13.19
N ALA A 179 -7.68 28.26 13.66
CA ALA A 179 -8.18 27.73 14.92
C ALA A 179 -7.21 26.65 15.44
N PRO A 180 -7.14 26.44 16.77
CA PRO A 180 -6.35 25.34 17.32
C PRO A 180 -6.91 23.99 16.85
N MET A 181 -6.03 23.03 16.56
CA MET A 181 -6.40 21.63 16.34
C MET A 181 -6.00 20.81 17.57
N PRO A 182 -6.88 19.99 18.15
CA PRO A 182 -8.28 19.73 17.78
C PRO A 182 -9.26 20.82 18.26
N SER A 183 -10.30 21.10 17.48
CA SER A 183 -11.40 22.00 17.87
C SER A 183 -12.70 21.65 17.14
N ALA A 184 -13.84 22.22 17.55
CA ALA A 184 -15.12 22.04 16.87
C ALA A 184 -15.10 22.51 15.40
N MET A 185 -14.17 23.41 15.05
CA MET A 185 -13.95 23.85 13.67
C MET A 185 -13.33 22.76 12.79
N TYR A 186 -12.66 21.77 13.40
CA TYR A 186 -12.02 20.63 12.76
C TYR A 186 -12.59 19.30 13.33
N PRO A 187 -13.84 18.94 13.02
CA PRO A 187 -14.50 17.76 13.59
C PRO A 187 -13.76 16.46 13.28
N ALA A 188 -13.07 16.38 12.14
CA ALA A 188 -12.27 15.22 11.78
C ALA A 188 -11.14 14.97 12.78
N THR A 189 -10.35 15.99 13.17
CA THR A 189 -9.26 15.80 14.14
C THR A 189 -9.80 15.57 15.54
N HIS A 190 -10.89 16.26 15.90
CA HIS A 190 -11.57 16.08 17.19
C HIS A 190 -12.09 14.65 17.40
N ILE A 191 -12.59 13.98 16.36
CA ILE A 191 -13.14 12.61 16.46
C ILE A 191 -12.08 11.55 16.15
N GLN A 192 -11.33 11.70 15.05
CA GLN A 192 -10.45 10.64 14.56
C GLN A 192 -9.20 10.45 15.41
N TRP A 193 -8.62 11.52 15.98
CA TRP A 193 -7.40 11.38 16.77
C TRP A 193 -7.63 10.58 18.06
N PRO A 194 -8.65 10.88 18.89
CA PRO A 194 -8.96 10.05 20.06
C PRO A 194 -9.30 8.60 19.68
N VAL A 195 -10.03 8.39 18.59
CA VAL A 195 -10.36 7.04 18.10
C VAL A 195 -9.10 6.27 17.71
N SER A 196 -8.18 6.90 16.97
CA SER A 196 -6.90 6.30 16.59
C SER A 196 -6.04 5.96 17.81
N ALA A 197 -5.94 6.89 18.77
CA ALA A 197 -5.22 6.69 20.03
C ALA A 197 -5.84 5.54 20.86
N MET A 198 -7.17 5.46 20.92
CA MET A 198 -7.89 4.36 21.57
C MET A 198 -7.57 3.02 20.90
N TYR A 199 -7.60 2.94 19.57
CA TYR A 199 -7.24 1.72 18.85
C TYR A 199 -5.78 1.32 19.10
N GLN A 200 -4.84 2.27 19.10
CA GLN A 200 -3.45 2.00 19.42
C GLN A 200 -3.28 1.49 20.87
N ALA A 201 -3.94 2.13 21.83
CA ALA A 201 -3.93 1.70 23.23
C ALA A 201 -4.54 0.31 23.43
N LEU A 202 -5.59 -0.05 22.68
CA LEU A 202 -6.19 -1.39 22.71
C LEU A 202 -5.21 -2.48 22.24
N TRP A 203 -4.43 -2.20 21.20
CA TRP A 203 -3.39 -3.12 20.71
C TRP A 203 -2.27 -3.34 21.73
N ILE A 204 -1.85 -2.27 22.43
CA ILE A 204 -0.81 -2.32 23.45
C ILE A 204 -1.30 -3.05 24.71
N THR A 205 -2.51 -2.74 25.19
CA THR A 205 -2.99 -3.21 26.51
C THR A 205 -3.70 -4.56 26.48
N ARG A 206 -4.33 -4.93 25.36
CA ARG A 206 -5.15 -6.16 25.28
C ARG A 206 -4.86 -6.97 24.01
N PRO A 207 -3.59 -7.31 23.72
CA PRO A 207 -3.25 -8.00 22.47
C PRO A 207 -3.92 -9.37 22.34
N GLU A 208 -4.09 -10.12 23.43
CA GLU A 208 -4.63 -11.49 23.40
C GLU A 208 -6.09 -11.58 22.91
N LYS A 209 -6.90 -10.56 23.15
CA LYS A 209 -8.31 -10.55 22.69
C LYS A 209 -8.43 -10.23 21.20
N PHE A 210 -7.52 -9.42 20.65
CA PHE A 210 -7.53 -9.03 19.24
C PHE A 210 -6.70 -9.99 18.37
N PHE A 211 -5.69 -10.63 18.96
CA PHE A 211 -4.82 -11.60 18.30
C PHE A 211 -5.15 -13.04 18.75
N ASN A 212 -6.34 -13.51 18.38
CA ASN A 212 -6.72 -14.90 18.61
C ASN A 212 -6.14 -15.79 17.51
N VAL A 213 -5.05 -16.49 17.82
CA VAL A 213 -4.33 -17.39 16.90
C VAL A 213 -5.27 -18.44 16.30
N SER A 214 -6.20 -18.99 17.08
CA SER A 214 -7.19 -19.96 16.61
C SER A 214 -8.07 -19.36 15.52
N MET A 215 -8.53 -18.11 15.69
CA MET A 215 -9.36 -17.44 14.69
C MET A 215 -8.59 -17.10 13.40
N ILE A 216 -7.30 -16.80 13.52
CA ILE A 216 -6.39 -16.62 12.38
C ILE A 216 -6.20 -17.94 11.64
N LEU A 217 -6.00 -19.04 12.37
CA LEU A 217 -5.83 -20.36 11.79
C LEU A 217 -7.11 -20.84 11.10
N TYR A 218 -8.27 -20.67 11.73
CA TYR A 218 -9.57 -21.01 11.11
C TYR A 218 -9.82 -20.21 9.83
N SER A 219 -9.54 -18.91 9.84
CA SER A 219 -9.75 -18.07 8.65
C SER A 219 -8.71 -18.32 7.55
N PHE A 220 -7.48 -18.73 7.92
CA PHE A 220 -6.47 -19.23 7.00
C PHE A 220 -6.93 -20.53 6.34
N LEU A 221 -7.33 -21.52 7.12
CA LEU A 221 -7.79 -22.82 6.63
C LEU A 221 -9.06 -22.69 5.79
N SER A 222 -10.01 -21.84 6.18
CA SER A 222 -11.24 -21.62 5.41
C SER A 222 -10.94 -21.00 4.04
N MET A 223 -10.10 -19.96 3.98
CA MET A 223 -9.74 -19.32 2.71
C MET A 223 -8.89 -20.23 1.82
N MET A 224 -7.99 -21.02 2.42
CA MET A 224 -7.22 -22.02 1.68
C MET A 224 -8.12 -23.13 1.13
N GLY A 225 -9.12 -23.58 1.91
CA GLY A 225 -10.14 -24.53 1.47
C GLY A 225 -10.96 -24.00 0.30
N VAL A 226 -11.38 -22.73 0.35
CA VAL A 226 -12.04 -22.07 -0.79
C VAL A 226 -11.13 -22.02 -2.01
N GLY A 227 -9.85 -21.67 -1.84
CA GLY A 227 -8.87 -21.68 -2.93
C GLY A 227 -8.68 -23.06 -3.58
N LEU A 228 -8.60 -24.12 -2.76
CA LEU A 228 -8.52 -25.50 -3.23
C LEU A 228 -9.79 -25.92 -3.98
N ALA A 229 -10.97 -25.60 -3.46
CA ALA A 229 -12.25 -25.91 -4.09
C ALA A 229 -12.39 -25.20 -5.44
N LEU A 230 -12.05 -23.91 -5.52
CA LEU A 230 -12.08 -23.15 -6.78
C LEU A 230 -11.12 -23.72 -7.82
N ASN A 231 -9.91 -24.10 -7.40
CA ASN A 231 -8.92 -24.72 -8.28
C ASN A 231 -9.36 -26.11 -8.76
N PHE A 232 -9.98 -26.91 -7.89
CA PHE A 232 -10.53 -28.22 -8.24
C PHE A 232 -11.70 -28.11 -9.22
N LEU A 233 -12.61 -27.15 -8.99
CA LEU A 233 -13.76 -26.87 -9.84
C LEU A 233 -13.41 -26.12 -11.13
N ARG A 234 -12.13 -25.73 -11.31
CA ARG A 234 -11.63 -24.92 -12.44
C ARG A 234 -12.45 -23.65 -12.69
N LEU A 235 -13.03 -23.11 -11.61
CA LEU A 235 -13.69 -21.81 -11.65
C LEU A 235 -12.57 -20.78 -11.77
N GLY A 236 -12.51 -20.03 -12.87
CA GLY A 236 -11.49 -18.99 -13.12
C GLY A 236 -11.55 -17.78 -12.18
N ILE A 237 -12.06 -17.97 -10.96
CA ILE A 237 -12.23 -16.97 -9.92
C ILE A 237 -10.91 -16.84 -9.16
N CYS A 238 -10.38 -15.62 -9.09
CA CYS A 238 -9.14 -15.36 -8.38
C CYS A 238 -9.38 -15.21 -6.87
N LEU A 239 -8.65 -15.99 -6.06
CA LEU A 239 -8.73 -15.97 -4.59
C LEU A 239 -8.43 -14.59 -4.00
N THR A 240 -7.55 -13.82 -4.65
CA THR A 240 -7.19 -12.46 -4.26
C THR A 240 -8.36 -11.48 -4.41
N GLY A 241 -9.25 -11.69 -5.40
CA GLY A 241 -10.46 -10.88 -5.59
C GLY A 241 -11.48 -11.10 -4.47
N ILE A 242 -11.61 -12.35 -3.99
CA ILE A 242 -12.48 -12.68 -2.85
C ILE A 242 -11.95 -12.01 -1.58
N LEU A 243 -10.64 -12.11 -1.31
CA LEU A 243 -10.02 -11.42 -0.18
C LEU A 243 -10.23 -9.90 -0.27
N ALA A 244 -9.99 -9.32 -1.45
CA ALA A 244 -10.18 -7.89 -1.66
C ALA A 244 -11.61 -7.48 -1.32
N GLY A 245 -12.62 -8.21 -1.81
CA GLY A 245 -14.04 -7.97 -1.51
C GLY A 245 -14.38 -8.08 -0.02
N VAL A 246 -13.92 -9.12 0.67
CA VAL A 246 -14.19 -9.31 2.11
C VAL A 246 -13.50 -8.24 2.97
N SER A 247 -12.35 -7.74 2.53
CA SER A 247 -11.55 -6.76 3.27
C SER A 247 -11.93 -5.30 3.01
N THR A 248 -12.76 -5.04 1.98
CA THR A 248 -13.14 -3.69 1.60
C THR A 248 -14.54 -3.34 2.12
N PRO A 249 -14.75 -2.11 2.64
CA PRO A 249 -16.08 -1.66 3.01
C PRO A 249 -17.06 -1.76 1.83
N ILE A 250 -18.30 -2.14 2.11
CA ILE A 250 -19.35 -2.33 1.10
C ILE A 250 -19.50 -1.08 0.22
N ALA A 251 -19.43 0.12 0.80
CA ALA A 251 -19.53 1.37 0.05
C ALA A 251 -18.44 1.49 -1.03
N THR A 252 -17.20 1.12 -0.71
CA THR A 252 -16.09 1.17 -1.68
C THR A 252 -16.29 0.16 -2.81
N VAL A 253 -16.69 -1.07 -2.47
CA VAL A 253 -16.98 -2.12 -3.47
C VAL A 253 -18.14 -1.69 -4.37
N PHE A 254 -19.17 -1.10 -3.79
CA PHE A 254 -20.32 -0.59 -4.53
C PHE A 254 -19.94 0.54 -5.47
N THR A 255 -19.07 1.47 -5.05
CA THR A 255 -18.54 2.52 -5.94
C THR A 255 -17.72 1.94 -7.09
N ILE A 256 -16.87 0.95 -6.83
CA ILE A 256 -16.10 0.25 -7.90
C ILE A 256 -17.04 -0.46 -8.87
N PHE A 257 -18.09 -1.08 -8.34
CA PHE A 257 -19.13 -1.73 -9.15
C PHE A 257 -19.88 -0.72 -10.02
N MET A 258 -20.31 0.41 -9.44
CA MET A 258 -20.96 1.49 -10.18
C MET A 258 -20.04 2.10 -11.23
N GLY A 259 -18.75 2.30 -10.92
CA GLY A 259 -17.74 2.76 -11.87
C GLY A 259 -17.60 1.80 -13.06
N ASN A 260 -17.56 0.49 -12.80
CA ASN A 260 -17.56 -0.53 -13.87
C ASN A 260 -18.85 -0.54 -14.68
N LEU A 261 -20.01 -0.37 -14.05
CA LEU A 261 -21.30 -0.32 -14.74
C LEU A 261 -21.39 0.89 -15.67
N VAL A 262 -20.98 2.06 -15.18
CA VAL A 262 -20.90 3.30 -15.97
C VAL A 262 -19.87 3.15 -17.09
N GLY A 263 -18.67 2.65 -16.80
CA GLY A 263 -17.64 2.39 -17.81
C GLY A 263 -18.14 1.47 -18.92
N ARG A 264 -18.87 0.40 -18.57
CA ARG A 264 -19.49 -0.49 -19.55
C ARG A 264 -20.58 0.20 -20.37
N ALA A 265 -21.42 1.03 -19.75
CA ALA A 265 -22.44 1.79 -20.47
C ALA A 265 -21.82 2.80 -21.45
N VAL A 266 -20.72 3.45 -21.06
CA VAL A 266 -19.94 4.37 -21.91
C VAL A 266 -19.28 3.59 -23.06
N ALA A 267 -18.66 2.44 -22.77
CA ALA A 267 -18.05 1.58 -23.79
C ALA A 267 -19.08 1.06 -24.82
N LEU A 268 -20.31 0.79 -24.41
CA LEU A 268 -21.40 0.43 -25.31
C LEU A 268 -21.83 1.59 -26.22
N ARG A 269 -21.72 2.84 -25.77
CA ARG A 269 -22.10 4.03 -26.56
C ARG A 269 -20.99 4.54 -27.48
N LEU A 270 -19.75 4.59 -27.00
CA LEU A 270 -18.60 5.10 -27.76
C LEU A 270 -17.90 4.04 -28.61
N GLY A 271 -18.25 2.76 -28.42
CA GLY A 271 -17.56 1.63 -29.02
C GLY A 271 -16.40 1.16 -28.14
N ARG A 272 -16.27 -0.17 -28.00
CA ARG A 272 -15.29 -0.82 -27.12
C ARG A 272 -13.85 -0.43 -27.47
N GLU A 273 -13.52 -0.41 -28.75
CA GLU A 273 -12.16 -0.13 -29.22
C GLU A 273 -11.71 1.31 -28.92
N TYR A 274 -12.65 2.26 -28.99
CA TYR A 274 -12.39 3.64 -28.59
C TYR A 274 -12.25 3.76 -27.08
N PHE A 275 -13.15 3.13 -26.32
CA PHE A 275 -13.10 3.17 -24.86
C PHE A 275 -11.81 2.54 -24.31
N ASP A 276 -11.44 1.34 -24.76
CA ASP A 276 -10.24 0.64 -24.30
C ASP A 276 -8.96 1.44 -24.59
N ARG A 277 -8.94 2.24 -25.66
CA ARG A 277 -7.82 3.13 -26.00
C ARG A 277 -7.71 4.33 -25.05
N TYR A 278 -8.83 4.90 -24.61
CA TYR A 278 -8.87 6.17 -23.86
C TYR A 278 -9.27 6.02 -22.39
N GLU A 279 -9.60 4.82 -21.91
CA GLU A 279 -10.05 4.57 -20.53
C GLU A 279 -9.08 5.15 -19.50
N GLN A 280 -7.77 4.95 -19.69
CA GLN A 280 -6.75 5.50 -18.80
C GLN A 280 -6.71 7.03 -18.81
N THR A 281 -6.92 7.66 -19.96
CA THR A 281 -6.97 9.12 -20.09
C THR A 281 -8.22 9.68 -19.43
N ILE A 282 -9.37 9.01 -19.58
CA ILE A 282 -10.63 9.38 -18.93
C ILE A 282 -10.48 9.28 -17.40
N ALA A 283 -9.89 8.19 -16.90
CA ALA A 283 -9.62 8.01 -15.48
C ALA A 283 -8.65 9.08 -14.94
N ALA A 284 -7.58 9.40 -15.67
CA ALA A 284 -6.65 10.46 -15.29
C ALA A 284 -7.34 11.84 -15.26
N GLY A 285 -8.20 12.14 -16.24
CA GLY A 285 -9.00 13.36 -16.27
C GLY A 285 -9.95 13.47 -15.08
N LEU A 286 -10.60 12.36 -14.69
CA LEU A 286 -11.48 12.31 -13.52
C LEU A 286 -10.70 12.58 -12.23
N MET A 287 -9.55 11.93 -12.04
CA MET A 287 -8.69 12.14 -10.86
C MET A 287 -8.16 13.57 -10.77
N LEU A 288 -7.76 14.16 -11.90
CA LEU A 288 -7.33 15.56 -11.95
C LEU A 288 -8.48 16.50 -11.63
N GLY A 289 -9.67 16.25 -12.19
CA GLY A 289 -10.87 17.05 -11.93
C GLY A 289 -11.29 17.01 -10.46
N GLU A 290 -11.29 15.83 -9.85
CA GLU A 290 -11.52 15.66 -8.41
C GLU A 290 -10.51 16.46 -7.59
N GLY A 291 -9.22 16.33 -7.90
CA GLY A 291 -8.16 17.06 -7.19
C GLY A 291 -8.32 18.59 -7.28
N ILE A 292 -8.62 19.12 -8.47
CA ILE A 292 -8.84 20.56 -8.68
C ILE A 292 -10.11 21.02 -7.94
N ALA A 293 -11.20 20.26 -8.00
CA ALA A 293 -12.44 20.59 -7.32
C ALA A 293 -12.26 20.64 -5.79
N ILE A 294 -11.52 19.67 -5.22
CA ILE A 294 -11.16 19.67 -3.79
C ILE A 294 -10.31 20.89 -3.46
N MET A 295 -9.32 21.22 -4.29
CA MET A 295 -8.44 22.37 -4.05
C MET A 295 -9.21 23.69 -4.05
N ILE A 296 -10.09 23.91 -5.04
CA ILE A 296 -10.94 25.10 -5.12
C ILE A 296 -11.94 25.12 -3.96
N GLY A 297 -12.55 23.99 -3.63
CA GLY A 297 -13.50 23.87 -2.53
C GLY A 297 -12.86 24.18 -1.17
N THR A 298 -11.67 23.64 -0.92
CA THR A 298 -10.92 23.90 0.33
C THR A 298 -10.44 25.35 0.39
N ALA A 299 -9.88 25.90 -0.69
CA ALA A 299 -9.48 27.30 -0.75
C ALA A 299 -10.69 28.25 -0.51
N GLY A 300 -11.82 27.99 -1.15
CA GLY A 300 -13.06 28.75 -0.92
C GLY A 300 -13.56 28.65 0.52
N ALA A 301 -13.54 27.46 1.11
CA ALA A 301 -13.92 27.25 2.50
C ALA A 301 -13.00 28.00 3.47
N ILE A 302 -11.69 28.03 3.21
CA ILE A 302 -10.71 28.80 4.01
C ILE A 302 -11.02 30.30 3.93
N ILE A 303 -11.24 30.83 2.72
CA ILE A 303 -11.55 32.27 2.53
C ILE A 303 -12.84 32.64 3.27
N LEU A 304 -13.91 31.87 3.09
CA LEU A 304 -15.19 32.12 3.74
C LEU A 304 -15.09 32.08 5.26
N LYS A 305 -14.38 31.09 5.82
CA LYS A 305 -14.18 30.98 7.26
C LYS A 305 -13.26 32.08 7.81
N SER A 306 -12.23 32.48 7.07
CA SER A 306 -11.33 33.57 7.46
C SER A 306 -12.06 34.91 7.52
N ILE A 307 -13.01 35.17 6.61
CA ILE A 307 -13.87 36.36 6.65
C ILE A 307 -14.82 36.32 7.86
N GLN A 308 -15.43 35.16 8.15
CA GLN A 308 -16.34 34.99 9.29
C GLN A 308 -15.65 35.06 10.65
N LEU A 309 -14.36 34.74 10.73
CA LEU A 309 -13.55 34.79 11.95
C LEU A 309 -12.99 36.18 12.27
N ARG A 310 -13.11 37.18 11.39
CA ARG A 310 -12.74 38.57 11.71
C ARG A 310 -13.87 39.21 12.53
N PRO A 311 -13.66 39.47 13.83
CA PRO A 311 -14.66 40.15 14.64
C PRO A 311 -14.40 41.65 14.57
N TYR A 312 -14.74 42.29 13.44
CA TYR A 312 -14.44 43.70 13.15
C TYR A 312 -12.93 44.03 13.10
#